data_AF-A0A5M3XKX3-F1
#
_entry.id   AF-A0A5M3XKX3-F1
#
_cell.length_a   1.000
_cell.length_b   1.000
_cell.length_c   1.000
_cell.angle_alpha   90.00
_cell.angle_beta   90.00
_cell.angle_gamma   90.00
#
_symmetry.space_group_name_H-M   'P 1'
#
loop_
_entity.id
_entity.type
_entity.pdbx_description
1 polymer ?
#
loop_
_entity_poly.entity_id
_entity_poly.type
_entity_poly.pdbx_seq_one_letter_code
_entity_poly.pdbx_strand_id
1 'polypeptide(L)'
;METVSAYFTGAIRREIADLRAERATGLSKRDWQRASGPHVTRMLATGRFPELAKFVHDGTEVDAETSFATGLDWVLDAVAAKLAPPPA
;
A
#
# COMPACT_ATOMS: atom_id res chain seq x y z
N MET A 1 -1.96 -6.12 20.70
CA MET A 1 -2.48 -4.75 20.42
C MET A 1 -1.48 -3.92 19.63
N GLU A 2 -0.17 -4.05 19.87
CA GLU A 2 0.90 -3.35 19.12
C GLU A 2 0.80 -3.49 17.59
N THR A 3 0.40 -4.65 17.08
CA THR A 3 0.20 -4.88 15.63
C THR A 3 -0.82 -3.91 15.01
N VAL A 4 -1.95 -3.67 15.68
CA VAL A 4 -2.99 -2.75 15.20
C VAL A 4 -2.48 -1.31 15.25
N SER A 5 -1.80 -0.93 16.33
CA SER A 5 -1.18 0.39 16.47
C SER A 5 -0.11 0.64 15.41
N ALA A 6 0.70 -0.37 15.08
CA ALA A 6 1.71 -0.30 14.03
C ALA A 6 1.08 -0.14 12.63
N TYR A 7 0.00 -0.88 12.34
CA TYR A 7 -0.75 -0.73 11.10
C TYR A 7 -1.30 0.70 10.94
N PHE A 8 -2.03 1.19 11.95
CA PHE A 8 -2.61 2.54 11.93
C PHE A 8 -1.53 3.62 11.78
N THR A 9 -0.48 3.55 12.59
CA THR A 9 0.61 4.53 12.54
C THR A 9 1.33 4.51 11.18
N GLY A 10 1.55 3.33 10.61
CA GLY A 10 2.16 3.18 9.29
C GLY A 10 1.31 3.78 8.17
N ALA A 11 0.01 3.52 8.18
CA ALA A 11 -0.92 4.06 7.18
C ALA A 11 -0.95 5.59 7.20
N ILE A 12 -1.12 6.20 8.39
CA ILE A 12 -1.13 7.66 8.53
C ILE A 12 0.21 8.29 8.15
N ARG A 13 1.33 7.65 8.51
CA ARG A 13 2.66 8.13 8.11
C ARG A 13 2.84 8.15 6.59
N ARG A 14 2.29 7.15 5.89
CA ARG A 14 2.30 7.10 4.42
C ARG A 14 1.51 8.25 3.82
N GLU A 15 0.30 8.52 4.29
CA GLU A 15 -0.52 9.64 3.80
C GLU A 15 0.16 10.99 4.02
N ILE A 16 0.75 11.20 5.20
CA ILE A 16 1.51 12.42 5.50
C ILE A 16 2.72 12.56 4.57
N ALA A 17 3.40 11.46 4.26
CA ALA A 17 4.53 11.47 3.33
C ALA A 17 4.10 11.85 1.91
N ASP A 18 2.99 11.28 1.43
CA ASP A 18 2.43 11.61 0.11
C ASP A 18 2.06 13.11 0.03
N LEU A 19 1.37 13.65 1.04
CA LEU A 19 1.02 15.08 1.10
C LEU A 19 2.24 16.01 1.21
N ARG A 20 3.32 15.57 1.85
CA ARG A 20 4.57 16.32 1.93
C ARG A 20 5.30 16.30 0.61
N ALA A 21 5.33 15.16 -0.08
CA ALA A 21 5.94 15.03 -1.40
C ALA A 21 5.24 15.92 -2.42
N GLU A 22 3.90 15.94 -2.41
CA GLU A 22 3.11 16.83 -3.27
C GLU A 22 3.40 18.30 -2.99
N ARG A 23 3.44 18.71 -1.71
CA ARG A 23 3.82 20.08 -1.34
C ARG A 23 5.23 20.46 -1.74
N ALA A 24 6.19 19.54 -1.64
CA ALA A 24 7.60 19.82 -1.94
C ALA A 24 7.90 19.85 -3.44
N THR A 25 7.19 19.05 -4.24
CA THR A 25 7.47 18.87 -5.67
C THR A 25 6.45 19.54 -6.59
N GLY A 26 5.27 19.87 -6.08
CA GLY A 26 4.13 20.32 -6.86
C GLY A 26 3.46 19.21 -7.68
N LEU A 27 3.93 17.96 -7.55
CA LEU A 27 3.39 16.81 -8.28
C LEU A 27 2.41 16.06 -7.41
N SER A 28 1.19 15.85 -7.90
CA SER A 28 0.30 14.86 -7.30
C SER A 28 0.89 13.46 -7.44
N LYS A 29 0.41 12.51 -6.64
CA LYS A 29 0.81 11.09 -6.76
C LYS A 29 0.64 10.55 -8.18
N ARG A 30 -0.44 10.93 -8.86
CA ARG A 30 -0.73 10.51 -10.24
C ARG A 30 0.23 11.16 -11.24
N ASP A 31 0.61 12.42 -11.03
CA ASP A 31 1.60 13.09 -11.89
C ASP A 31 2.97 12.43 -11.74
N TRP A 32 3.36 12.14 -10.50
CA TRP A 32 4.59 11.42 -10.23
C TRP A 32 4.60 10.01 -10.85
N GLN A 33 3.50 9.25 -10.73
CA GLN A 33 3.37 7.93 -11.37
C GLN A 33 3.49 8.04 -12.90
N ARG A 34 2.82 9.03 -13.52
CA ARG A 34 2.88 9.26 -14.97
C ARG A 34 4.28 9.62 -15.44
N ALA A 35 4.97 10.49 -14.70
CA ALA A 35 6.34 10.88 -15.00
C ALA A 35 7.32 9.71 -14.82
N SER A 36 7.08 8.85 -13.83
CA SER A 36 7.94 7.69 -13.51
C SER A 36 7.68 6.47 -14.40
N GLY A 37 6.50 6.39 -15.01
CA GLY A 37 6.02 5.25 -15.79
C GLY A 37 7.05 4.67 -16.78
N PRO A 38 7.65 5.47 -17.68
CA PRO A 38 8.62 4.95 -18.65
C PRO A 38 9.86 4.29 -18.01
N HIS A 39 10.31 4.80 -16.86
CA HIS A 39 11.43 4.20 -16.14
C HIS A 39 11.03 2.87 -15.52
N VAL A 40 9.88 2.81 -14.86
CA VAL A 40 9.35 1.58 -14.25
C VAL A 40 9.10 0.51 -15.32
N THR A 41 8.51 0.87 -16.46
CA THR A 41 8.30 -0.08 -17.58
C THR A 41 9.62 -0.68 -18.07
N ARG A 42 10.68 0.11 -18.26
CA ARG A 42 11.99 -0.40 -18.65
C ARG A 42 12.59 -1.32 -17.59
N MET A 43 12.43 -0.98 -16.30
CA MET A 43 12.90 -1.80 -15.19
C MET A 43 12.18 -3.17 -15.17
N LEU A 44 10.85 -3.19 -15.31
CA LEU A 44 10.06 -4.42 -15.31
C LEU A 44 10.34 -5.30 -16.53
N ALA A 45 10.60 -4.70 -17.70
CA ALA A 45 10.96 -5.42 -18.92
C ALA A 45 12.25 -6.25 -18.81
N THR A 46 13.09 -6.00 -17.80
CA THR A 46 14.28 -6.83 -17.53
C THR A 46 13.93 -8.25 -17.04
N GLY A 47 12.68 -8.48 -16.63
CA GLY A 47 12.24 -9.77 -16.07
C GLY A 47 12.76 -10.06 -14.65
N ARG A 48 13.52 -9.14 -14.04
CA ARG A 48 14.15 -9.35 -12.72
C ARG A 48 13.20 -9.21 -11.53
N PHE A 49 12.00 -8.66 -11.75
CA PHE A 49 11.05 -8.33 -10.68
C PHE A 49 9.64 -8.89 -10.99
N PRO A 50 9.49 -10.22 -11.11
CA PRO A 50 8.24 -10.83 -11.58
C PRO A 50 7.04 -10.52 -10.68
N GLU A 51 7.21 -10.57 -9.35
CA GLU A 51 6.13 -10.26 -8.40
C GLU A 51 5.71 -8.79 -8.46
N LEU A 52 6.69 -7.89 -8.63
CA LEU A 52 6.38 -6.46 -8.79
C LEU A 52 5.69 -6.20 -10.12
N ALA A 53 6.10 -6.88 -11.20
CA ALA A 53 5.44 -6.76 -12.50
C ALA A 53 3.98 -7.21 -12.41
N LYS A 54 3.71 -8.35 -11.76
CA LYS A 54 2.36 -8.82 -11.51
C LYS A 54 1.55 -7.80 -10.72
N PHE A 55 2.10 -7.27 -9.63
CA PHE A 55 1.42 -6.27 -8.82
C PHE A 55 1.10 -4.98 -9.61
N VAL A 56 2.01 -4.51 -10.45
CA VAL A 56 1.80 -3.30 -11.27
C VAL A 56 0.73 -3.52 -12.35
N HIS A 57 0.65 -4.73 -12.92
CA HIS A 57 -0.31 -5.04 -13.98
C HIS A 57 -1.70 -5.42 -13.46
N ASP A 58 -1.76 -6.20 -12.38
CA ASP A 58 -3.00 -6.77 -11.84
C ASP A 58 -3.55 -5.95 -10.66
N GLY A 59 -2.75 -5.02 -10.13
CA GLY A 59 -3.11 -4.23 -8.95
C GLY A 59 -4.16 -3.17 -9.27
N THR A 60 -5.21 -3.13 -8.46
CA THR A 60 -6.20 -2.05 -8.49
C THR A 60 -5.71 -0.87 -7.66
N GLU A 61 -5.64 0.33 -8.24
CA GLU A 61 -5.45 1.55 -7.47
C GLU A 61 -6.75 1.89 -6.73
N VAL A 62 -6.69 1.85 -5.40
CA VAL A 62 -7.78 2.29 -4.52
C VAL A 62 -7.35 3.55 -3.77
N ASP A 63 -8.32 4.36 -3.36
CA ASP A 63 -8.06 5.53 -2.54
C ASP A 63 -7.53 5.13 -1.14
N ALA A 64 -7.00 6.12 -0.42
CA ALA A 64 -6.34 5.91 0.87
C ALA A 64 -7.30 5.36 1.94
N GLU A 65 -8.54 5.84 1.97
CA GLU A 65 -9.56 5.41 2.93
C GLU A 65 -9.94 3.94 2.71
N THR A 66 -10.23 3.57 1.46
CA THR A 66 -10.56 2.19 1.10
C THR A 66 -9.39 1.24 1.40
N SER A 67 -8.16 1.63 1.04
CA SER A 67 -6.95 0.86 1.36
C SER A 67 -6.76 0.67 2.86
N PHE A 68 -7.00 1.73 3.65
CA PHE A 68 -6.85 1.71 5.09
C PHE A 68 -7.89 0.81 5.76
N ALA A 69 -9.16 0.97 5.43
CA ALA A 69 -10.25 0.17 6.00
C ALA A 69 -10.05 -1.32 5.67
N THR A 70 -9.78 -1.64 4.41
CA THR A 70 -9.58 -3.03 3.97
C THR A 70 -8.41 -3.70 4.70
N GLY A 71 -7.26 -3.01 4.80
CA GLY A 71 -6.11 -3.60 5.49
C GLY A 71 -6.31 -3.65 7.01
N LEU A 72 -7.04 -2.71 7.60
CA LEU A 72 -7.38 -2.77 9.02
C LEU A 72 -8.25 -3.98 9.32
N ASP A 73 -9.28 -4.24 8.49
CA ASP A 73 -10.13 -5.42 8.61
C ASP A 73 -9.30 -6.70 8.58
N TRP A 74 -8.38 -6.84 7.63
CA TRP A 74 -7.50 -8.01 7.58
C TRP A 74 -6.63 -8.17 8.83
N VAL A 75 -6.09 -7.07 9.38
CA VAL A 75 -5.31 -7.13 10.63
C VAL A 75 -6.20 -7.56 11.80
N LEU A 76 -7.41 -7.01 11.89
CA LEU A 76 -8.35 -7.34 12.96
C LEU A 76 -8.81 -8.80 12.88
N ASP A 77 -9.12 -9.29 11.68
CA ASP A 77 -9.47 -10.69 11.43
C ASP A 77 -8.34 -11.63 11.87
N ALA A 78 -7.10 -11.32 11.51
CA ALA A 78 -5.94 -12.11 11.89
C ALA A 78 -5.71 -12.13 13.41
N VAL A 79 -5.89 -10.98 14.08
CA VAL A 79 -5.80 -10.89 15.55
C VAL A 79 -6.93 -11.70 16.19
N ALA A 80 -8.17 -11.56 15.70
CA ALA A 80 -9.33 -12.28 16.22
C ALA A 80 -9.14 -13.80 16.07
N ALA A 81 -8.63 -14.28 14.94
CA ALA A 81 -8.35 -15.70 14.71
C ALA A 81 -7.33 -16.29 15.69
N LYS A 82 -6.41 -15.48 16.25
CA LYS A 82 -5.46 -15.91 17.30
C LYS A 82 -6.03 -15.87 18.71
N LEU A 83 -7.10 -15.11 18.91
CA LEU A 83 -7.81 -15.01 20.18
C LEU A 83 -8.95 -16.04 20.29
N ALA A 84 -9.46 -16.53 19.16
CA ALA A 84 -10.49 -17.55 19.13
C ALA A 84 -9.99 -18.87 19.76
N PRO A 85 -10.81 -19.52 20.60
CA PRO A 85 -10.48 -20.85 21.09
C PRO A 85 -10.39 -21.84 19.92
N PRO A 86 -9.55 -22.89 20.01
CA PRO A 86 -9.46 -23.88 18.95
C PRO A 86 -10.84 -24.54 18.72
N PRO A 87 -11.19 -24.87 17.47
CA PRO A 87 -12.44 -25.57 17.19
C PRO A 87 -12.47 -26.92 17.91
N ALA A 88 -13.63 -27.26 18.46
CA ALA A 88 -13.90 -28.52 19.17
C ALA A 88 -13.84 -29.74 18.25
#